data_AF-A0ABD5ETE3-F1
#
_entry.id   AF-A0ABD5ETE3-F1
#
_cell.length_a   1.000
_cell.length_b   1.000
_cell.length_c   1.000
_cell.angle_alpha   90.00
_cell.angle_beta   90.00
_cell.angle_gamma   90.00
#
_symmetry.space_group_name_H-M   'P 1'
#
loop_
_entity.id
_entity.type
_entity.pdbx_description
1 polymer ?
#
loop_
_entity_poly.entity_id
_entity_poly.type
_entity_poly.pdbx_seq_one_letter_code
_entity_poly.pdbx_strand_id
1 'polypeptide(L)'
;MSESTTSETLGMSVAAAFAGMRNVAPVVFRAGCPECRGRFELAASALRLAIGATSRTTFYSFTCPDCGAAVRKPAGERIVELLTGGGVRTLRLTPTV
;
A
#
# COMPACT_ATOMS: atom_id res chain seq x y z
N MET A 1 -8.71 18.31 52.93
CA MET A 1 -8.89 18.81 51.55
C MET A 1 -7.53 18.70 50.89
N SER A 2 -7.25 17.96 49.84
CA SER A 2 -8.00 17.10 48.92
C SER A 2 -6.85 16.52 48.03
N GLU A 3 -6.63 15.20 48.02
CA GLU A 3 -6.85 14.30 46.87
C GLU A 3 -6.04 14.74 45.61
N SER A 4 -5.19 13.97 44.93
CA SER A 4 -5.38 12.60 44.43
C SER A 4 -4.07 12.08 43.78
N THR A 5 -3.90 10.77 43.90
CA THR A 5 -3.29 9.78 42.97
C THR A 5 -3.10 10.24 41.51
N THR A 6 -2.05 9.89 40.75
CA THR A 6 -1.59 8.55 40.29
C THR A 6 -0.11 8.66 39.84
N SER A 7 0.85 7.77 40.08
CA SER A 7 0.93 6.31 39.91
C SER A 7 0.54 5.80 38.54
N GLU A 8 1.27 6.18 37.48
CA GLU A 8 1.45 5.33 36.30
C GLU A 8 2.60 5.87 35.41
N THR A 9 3.82 5.34 35.54
CA THR A 9 4.75 5.28 34.40
C THR A 9 4.96 3.81 34.09
N LEU A 10 3.89 3.22 33.54
CA LEU A 10 3.90 1.89 32.95
C LEU A 10 5.08 1.78 31.97
N GLY A 11 5.75 0.63 32.02
CA GLY A 11 6.95 0.33 31.25
C GLY A 11 6.87 0.81 29.80
N MET A 12 7.88 1.58 29.40
CA MET A 12 8.15 1.87 28.00
C MET A 12 8.42 0.54 27.30
N SER A 13 7.37 -0.05 26.75
CA SER A 13 7.45 -1.35 26.08
C SER A 13 8.36 -1.23 24.87
N VAL A 14 9.24 -2.21 24.69
CA VAL A 14 10.13 -2.32 23.51
C VAL A 14 9.29 -2.29 22.22
N ALA A 15 8.04 -2.75 22.24
CA ALA A 15 7.12 -2.62 21.11
C ALA A 15 6.86 -1.16 20.69
N ALA A 16 6.76 -0.21 21.64
CA ALA A 16 6.55 1.21 21.35
C ALA A 16 7.81 1.88 20.80
N ALA A 17 8.99 1.48 21.27
CA ALA A 17 10.27 1.99 20.78
C ALA A 17 10.54 1.58 19.31
N PHE A 18 10.01 0.43 18.88
CA PHE A 18 10.22 -0.10 17.52
C PHE A 18 9.03 0.17 16.58
N ALA A 19 7.91 0.69 17.10
CA ALA A 19 6.71 1.01 16.30
C ALA A 19 6.98 2.03 15.17
N GLY A 20 8.03 2.86 15.31
CA GLY A 20 8.49 3.80 14.29
C GLY A 20 9.63 3.32 13.38
N MET A 21 10.26 2.17 13.67
CA MET A 21 11.48 1.72 12.98
C MET A 21 11.22 0.89 11.72
N ARG A 22 10.31 1.36 10.86
CA ARG A 22 10.23 0.91 9.47
C ARG A 22 10.57 2.08 8.56
N ASN A 23 11.81 2.55 8.64
CA ASN A 23 12.37 3.37 7.56
C ASN A 23 12.65 2.44 6.37
N VAL A 24 11.57 2.03 5.71
CA VAL A 24 11.63 1.40 4.40
C VAL A 24 11.86 2.56 3.45
N ALA A 25 13.04 2.62 2.84
CA ALA A 25 13.26 3.54 1.73
C ALA A 25 12.06 3.45 0.77
N PRO A 26 11.44 4.57 0.38
CA PRO A 26 10.18 4.53 -0.36
C PRO A 26 10.41 3.76 -1.65
N VAL A 27 9.81 2.57 -1.75
CA VAL A 27 9.85 1.78 -2.98
C VAL A 27 9.07 2.57 -4.02
N VAL A 28 9.79 3.02 -5.05
CA VAL A 28 9.23 3.75 -6.18
C VAL A 28 8.94 2.77 -7.32
N PHE A 29 7.71 2.84 -7.82
CA PHE A 29 7.23 2.02 -8.92
C PHE A 29 7.10 2.88 -10.17
N ARG A 30 7.78 2.47 -11.24
CA ARG A 30 7.66 3.14 -12.53
C ARG A 30 6.39 2.70 -13.24
N ALA A 31 5.49 3.65 -13.48
CA ALA A 31 4.23 3.43 -14.17
C ALA A 31 4.15 4.30 -15.42
N GLY A 32 3.80 3.67 -16.55
CA GLY A 32 3.47 4.37 -17.79
C GLY A 32 1.95 4.50 -17.94
N CYS A 33 1.48 5.73 -18.14
CA CYS A 33 0.08 5.99 -18.47
C CYS A 33 -0.17 5.71 -19.96
N PRO A 34 -1.14 4.87 -20.34
CA PRO A 34 -1.47 4.62 -21.75
C PRO A 34 -2.16 5.83 -22.42
N GLU A 35 -2.80 6.70 -21.65
CA GLU A 35 -3.54 7.87 -22.16
C GLU A 35 -2.60 9.00 -22.58
N CYS A 36 -1.81 9.53 -21.65
CA CYS A 36 -0.88 10.64 -21.93
C CYS A 36 0.52 10.19 -22.36
N ARG A 37 0.79 8.87 -22.34
CA ARG A 37 2.12 8.25 -22.60
C ARG A 37 3.25 8.72 -21.67
N GLY A 38 2.93 9.46 -20.62
CA GLY A 38 3.88 9.88 -19.59
C GLY A 38 4.36 8.70 -18.75
N ARG A 39 5.60 8.83 -18.23
CA ARG A 39 6.21 7.90 -17.28
C ARG A 39 6.34 8.60 -15.94
N PHE A 40 5.86 7.95 -14.90
CA PHE A 40 5.81 8.49 -13.55
C PHE A 40 6.38 7.50 -12.55
N GLU A 41 6.96 8.03 -11.49
CA GLU A 41 7.38 7.27 -10.33
C GLU A 41 6.31 7.41 -9.25
N LEU A 42 5.66 6.30 -8.91
CA LEU A 42 4.59 6.25 -7.93
C LEU A 42 5.07 5.54 -6.67
N ALA A 43 4.75 6.11 -5.52
CA ALA A 43 4.94 5.42 -4.25
C ALA A 43 3.98 4.24 -4.12
N ALA A 44 4.31 3.27 -3.27
CA ALA A 44 3.45 2.14 -2.96
C ALA A 44 2.02 2.52 -2.54
N SER A 45 1.86 3.69 -1.89
CA SER A 45 0.57 4.23 -1.44
C SER A 45 -0.33 4.74 -2.57
N ALA A 46 0.23 5.08 -3.73
CA ALA A 46 -0.51 5.56 -4.90
C ALA A 46 -1.05 4.40 -5.76
N LEU A 47 -0.52 3.19 -5.56
CA LEU A 47 -0.96 1.97 -6.23
C LEU A 47 -1.98 1.22 -5.38
N ARG A 48 -2.91 0.56 -6.05
CA ARG A 48 -3.90 -0.32 -5.41
C ARG A 48 -3.88 -1.66 -6.11
N LEU A 49 -3.56 -2.72 -5.36
CA LEU A 49 -3.58 -4.08 -5.87
C LEU A 49 -4.86 -4.77 -5.40
N ALA A 50 -5.70 -5.19 -6.34
CA ALA A 50 -6.87 -6.01 -6.08
C ALA A 50 -6.56 -7.47 -6.46
N ILE A 51 -6.60 -8.38 -5.48
CA ILE A 51 -6.35 -9.81 -5.66
C ILE A 51 -7.68 -10.54 -5.65
N GLY A 52 -8.05 -11.15 -6.77
CA GLY A 52 -9.23 -11.99 -6.89
C GLY A 52 -8.92 -13.47 -6.59
N ALA A 53 -9.91 -14.35 -6.82
CA ALA A 53 -9.74 -15.79 -6.64
C ALA A 53 -8.74 -16.41 -7.63
N THR A 54 -8.44 -15.73 -8.73
CA THR A 54 -7.53 -16.18 -9.79
C THR A 54 -6.63 -15.04 -10.28
N SER A 55 -5.52 -15.37 -10.96
CA SER A 55 -4.65 -14.36 -11.59
C SER A 55 -5.39 -13.51 -12.63
N ARG A 56 -6.38 -14.08 -13.33
CA ARG A 56 -7.25 -13.36 -14.28
C ARG A 56 -8.17 -12.34 -13.61
N THR A 57 -8.44 -12.48 -12.32
CA THR A 57 -9.26 -11.56 -11.52
C THR A 57 -8.41 -10.64 -10.65
N THR A 58 -7.08 -10.64 -10.86
CA THR A 58 -6.11 -9.85 -10.11
C THR A 58 -5.61 -8.68 -10.95
N PHE A 59 -5.77 -7.47 -10.43
CA PHE A 59 -5.48 -6.23 -11.16
C PHE A 59 -4.83 -5.22 -10.23
N TYR A 60 -3.89 -4.44 -10.75
CA TYR A 60 -3.46 -3.22 -10.10
C TYR A 60 -4.03 -2.00 -10.81
N SER A 61 -4.30 -0.95 -10.04
CA SER A 61 -4.78 0.32 -10.55
C SER A 61 -4.04 1.48 -9.93
N PHE A 62 -3.87 2.53 -10.71
CA PHE A 62 -3.30 3.79 -10.27
C PHE A 62 -3.95 4.95 -11.03
N THR A 63 -3.92 6.13 -10.42
CA THR A 63 -4.37 7.37 -11.06
C THR A 63 -3.16 8.10 -11.61
N CYS A 64 -3.21 8.48 -12.89
CA CYS A 64 -2.16 9.28 -13.50
C CYS A 64 -2.21 10.72 -12.93
N PRO A 65 -1.10 11.26 -12.39
CA PRO A 65 -1.08 12.62 -11.85
C PRO A 65 -1.21 13.70 -12.94
N ASP A 66 -0.73 13.43 -14.16
CA ASP A 66 -0.79 14.42 -15.25
C ASP A 66 -2.17 14.57 -15.89
N CYS A 67 -2.84 13.47 -16.22
CA CYS A 67 -4.13 13.49 -16.92
C CYS A 67 -5.32 13.06 -16.07
N GLY A 68 -5.10 12.62 -14.82
CA GLY A 68 -6.16 12.13 -13.93
C GLY A 68 -6.76 10.78 -14.31
N ALA A 69 -6.28 10.12 -15.38
CA ALA A 69 -6.84 8.86 -15.86
C ALA A 69 -6.60 7.71 -14.86
N ALA A 70 -7.66 6.92 -14.59
CA ALA A 70 -7.58 5.73 -13.79
C ALA A 70 -7.15 4.53 -14.64
N VAL A 71 -5.87 4.16 -14.57
CA VAL A 71 -5.29 3.08 -15.36
C VAL A 71 -5.43 1.77 -14.62
N ARG A 72 -5.94 0.74 -15.29
CA ARG A 72 -6.04 -0.64 -14.76
C ARG A 72 -5.16 -1.58 -15.59
N LYS A 73 -4.35 -2.38 -14.92
CA LYS A 73 -3.48 -3.37 -15.57
C LYS A 73 -3.58 -4.72 -14.85
N PRO A 74 -3.57 -5.84 -15.59
CA PRO A 74 -3.58 -7.16 -14.98
C PRO A 74 -2.29 -7.37 -14.18
N ALA A 75 -2.43 -7.94 -12.99
CA ALA A 75 -1.30 -8.30 -12.13
C ALA A 75 -1.13 -9.83 -12.16
N GLY A 76 -0.11 -10.29 -12.89
CA GLY A 76 0.35 -11.68 -12.79
C GLY A 76 1.07 -11.93 -11.46
N GLU A 77 1.36 -13.20 -11.15
CA GLU A 77 1.97 -13.61 -9.87
C GLU A 77 3.22 -12.80 -9.50
N ARG A 78 4.15 -12.64 -10.45
CA ARG A 78 5.38 -11.87 -10.22
C ARG A 78 5.12 -10.39 -9.89
N ILE A 79 4.10 -9.79 -10.47
CA ILE A 79 3.72 -8.39 -10.17
C ILE A 79 3.06 -8.31 -8.79
N VAL A 80 2.23 -9.29 -8.43
CA VAL A 80 1.62 -9.40 -7.10
C VAL A 80 2.71 -9.47 -6.02
N GLU A 81 3.69 -10.34 -6.19
CA GLU A 81 4.82 -10.49 -5.27
C GLU A 81 5.58 -9.17 -5.08
N LEU A 82 5.94 -8.50 -6.19
CA LEU A 82 6.68 -7.23 -6.15
C LEU A 82 5.88 -6.11 -5.45
N LEU A 83 4.60 -5.97 -5.79
CA LEU A 83 3.76 -4.93 -5.20
C LEU A 83 3.48 -5.21 -3.72
N THR A 84 3.22 -6.48 -3.36
CA THR A 84 2.98 -6.88 -1.97
C THR A 84 4.23 -6.73 -1.12
N GLY A 85 5.40 -7.15 -1.64
CA GLY A 85 6.70 -6.97 -0.98
C GLY A 85 7.10 -5.50 -0.82
N GLY A 86 6.71 -4.65 -1.76
CA GLY A 86 6.93 -3.19 -1.67
C GLY A 86 5.90 -2.43 -0.83
N GLY A 87 4.98 -3.11 -0.15
CA GLY A 87 4.04 -2.48 0.79
C GLY A 87 2.82 -1.81 0.13
N VAL A 88 2.48 -2.18 -1.12
CA VAL A 88 1.27 -1.70 -1.78
C VAL A 88 0.04 -2.23 -1.05
N ARG A 89 -0.98 -1.38 -0.89
CA ARG A 89 -2.23 -1.78 -0.26
C ARG A 89 -2.92 -2.86 -1.10
N THR A 90 -3.09 -4.03 -0.50
CA THR A 90 -3.76 -5.17 -1.13
C THR A 90 -5.21 -5.22 -0.68
N LEU A 91 -6.12 -5.27 -1.65
CA LEU A 91 -7.53 -5.50 -1.47
C LEU A 91 -7.83 -6.92 -1.95
N ARG A 92 -8.31 -7.79 -1.06
CA ARG A 92 -8.80 -9.10 -1.47
C ARG A 92 -10.26 -8.98 -1.89
N LEU A 93 -10.58 -9.41 -3.11
CA LEU A 93 -11.94 -9.43 -3.62
C LEU A 93 -12.60 -10.74 -3.16
N THR A 94 -13.66 -10.62 -2.36
CA THR A 94 -14.51 -11.76 -2.04
C THR A 94 -15.43 -12.03 -3.22
N PRO A 95 -15.52 -13.27 -3.74
CA PRO A 95 -16.52 -13.58 -4.75
C PRO A 95 -17.91 -13.34 -4.15
N THR A 96 -18.68 -12.46 -4.77
CA THR A 96 -20.11 -12.31 -4.43
C THR A 96 -20.80 -13.58 -4.90
N VAL A 97 -21.37 -14.33 -3.96
CA VAL A 97 -22.10 -15.58 -4.20
C VAL A 97 -23.50 -15.32 -4.71
#